data_AF-A0A8T6P7N9-F1
#
_entry.id   AF-A0A8T6P7N9-F1
#
_cell.length_a   1.000
_cell.length_b   1.000
_cell.length_c   1.000
_cell.angle_alpha   90.00
_cell.angle_beta   90.00
_cell.angle_gamma   90.00
#
_symmetry.space_group_name_H-M   'P 1'
#
loop_
_entity.id
_entity.type
_entity.pdbx_description
1 polymer ?
#
loop_
_entity_poly.entity_id
_entity_poly.type
_entity_poly.pdbx_seq_one_letter_code
_entity_poly.pdbx_strand_id
1 'polypeptide(L)'
;PTGDLTQYTDTPDSDEIWPAWSPDGSTIAFSSDRETARVHLYVINAGCVTPCGDEARRVTPPGDVHEFEPAWSPDSEWIAFSSHRDLENPDDILFDFEIFIIRPDGSDLTQITRSSNTDDLAPAWGP
;
A
#
# COMPACT_ATOMS: atom_id res chain seq x y z
N PRO A 1 -26.01 -14.04 7.52
CA PRO A 1 -25.49 -12.87 8.28
C PRO A 1 -25.74 -11.58 7.49
N THR A 2 -26.72 -10.79 7.91
CA THR A 2 -26.79 -9.38 7.49
C THR A 2 -25.75 -8.64 8.32
N GLY A 3 -24.49 -8.68 7.87
CA GLY A 3 -23.40 -8.00 8.56
C GLY A 3 -23.56 -6.50 8.38
N ASP A 4 -23.56 -5.75 9.47
CA ASP A 4 -23.53 -4.29 9.42
C ASP A 4 -22.24 -3.82 8.72
N LEU A 5 -22.34 -2.74 7.95
CA LEU A 5 -21.18 -2.12 7.31
C LEU A 5 -20.33 -1.43 8.38
N THR A 6 -19.03 -1.75 8.41
CA THR A 6 -18.05 -1.10 9.30
C THR A 6 -17.09 -0.26 8.47
N GLN A 7 -17.00 1.03 8.81
CA GLN A 7 -16.03 1.96 8.21
C GLN A 7 -14.82 2.09 9.14
N TYR A 8 -13.62 1.80 8.62
CA TYR A 8 -12.36 1.89 9.38
C TYR A 8 -11.68 3.25 9.25
N THR A 9 -11.72 3.84 8.06
CA THR A 9 -11.00 5.06 7.71
C THR A 9 -11.97 6.19 7.37
N ASP A 10 -11.61 7.42 7.72
CA ASP A 10 -12.48 8.59 7.65
C ASP A 10 -11.70 9.90 7.48
N THR A 11 -10.49 9.84 6.93
CA THR A 11 -9.65 11.03 6.76
C THR A 11 -10.26 11.99 5.73
N PRO A 12 -10.61 13.24 6.12
CA PRO A 12 -11.21 14.20 5.20
C PRO A 12 -10.28 14.59 4.05
N ASP A 13 -10.87 14.94 2.91
CA ASP A 13 -10.16 15.47 1.74
C ASP A 13 -8.99 14.58 1.23
N SER A 14 -9.06 13.28 1.50
CA SER A 14 -8.06 12.28 1.11
C SER A 14 -8.72 11.12 0.37
N ASP A 15 -8.02 10.59 -0.63
CA ASP A 15 -8.37 9.31 -1.24
C ASP A 15 -7.84 8.17 -0.35
N GLU A 16 -8.68 7.14 -0.17
CA GLU A 16 -8.36 5.93 0.58
C GLU A 16 -8.82 4.72 -0.24
N ILE A 17 -7.88 4.12 -0.96
CA ILE A 17 -8.15 3.25 -2.09
C ILE A 17 -7.32 1.98 -2.04
N TRP A 18 -7.75 0.97 -2.82
CA TRP A 18 -7.13 -0.36 -2.90
C TRP A 18 -6.88 -1.03 -1.53
N PRO A 19 -7.91 -1.23 -0.70
CA PRO A 19 -7.73 -1.92 0.58
C PRO A 19 -7.41 -3.40 0.38
N ALA A 20 -6.49 -3.92 1.18
CA ALA A 20 -6.11 -5.32 1.24
C ALA A 20 -5.99 -5.77 2.70
N TRP A 21 -6.77 -6.78 3.07
CA TRP A 21 -6.70 -7.41 4.39
C TRP A 21 -5.49 -8.35 4.47
N SER A 22 -4.81 -8.34 5.61
CA SER A 22 -3.84 -9.39 5.93
C SER A 22 -4.57 -10.74 6.04
N PRO A 23 -3.96 -11.86 5.63
CA PRO A 23 -4.58 -13.19 5.73
C PRO A 23 -4.97 -13.59 7.16
N ASP A 24 -4.25 -13.08 8.16
CA ASP A 24 -4.60 -13.27 9.58
C ASP A 24 -5.74 -12.37 10.08
N GLY A 25 -6.23 -11.45 9.25
CA GLY A 25 -7.33 -10.53 9.54
C GLY A 25 -7.01 -9.41 10.55
N SER A 26 -5.75 -9.26 10.96
CA SER A 26 -5.35 -8.29 11.99
C SER A 26 -5.12 -6.87 11.47
N THR A 27 -4.83 -6.73 10.18
CA THR A 27 -4.35 -5.48 9.59
C THR A 27 -4.97 -5.26 8.22
N ILE A 28 -5.27 -4.00 7.90
CA ILE A 28 -5.67 -3.59 6.54
C ILE A 28 -4.55 -2.71 6.00
N ALA A 29 -4.02 -3.04 4.82
CA ALA A 29 -3.15 -2.18 4.04
C ALA A 29 -3.99 -1.43 2.99
N PHE A 30 -3.66 -0.19 2.69
CA PHE A 30 -4.37 0.61 1.69
C PHE A 30 -3.48 1.76 1.20
N SER A 31 -3.83 2.33 0.06
CA SER A 31 -3.18 3.49 -0.51
C SER A 31 -3.91 4.77 -0.11
N SER A 32 -3.18 5.81 0.28
CA SER A 32 -3.77 7.11 0.64
C SER A 32 -2.84 8.30 0.39
N ASP A 33 -3.41 9.44 0.04
CA ASP A 33 -2.75 10.74 -0.09
C ASP A 33 -2.93 11.65 1.15
N ARG A 34 -3.34 11.08 2.29
CA ARG A 34 -3.64 11.81 3.54
C ARG A 34 -2.59 12.77 4.08
N GLU A 35 -1.31 12.59 3.72
CA GLU A 35 -0.20 13.42 4.21
C GLU A 35 0.35 14.37 3.14
N THR A 36 0.16 14.08 1.85
CA THR A 36 0.83 14.78 0.75
C THR A 36 -0.02 14.68 -0.53
N ALA A 37 0.29 15.43 -1.59
CA ALA A 37 -0.37 15.22 -2.89
C ALA A 37 0.02 13.90 -3.61
N ARG A 38 0.82 13.05 -2.96
CA ARG A 38 1.26 11.73 -3.42
C ARG A 38 0.63 10.63 -2.58
N VAL A 39 0.34 9.53 -3.26
CA VAL A 39 -0.30 8.36 -2.68
C VAL A 39 0.77 7.43 -2.13
N HIS A 40 0.67 7.11 -0.86
CA HIS A 40 1.56 6.19 -0.15
C HIS A 40 0.80 5.01 0.45
N LEU A 41 1.52 3.96 0.82
CA LEU A 41 0.93 2.84 1.56
C LEU A 41 0.81 3.11 3.05
N TYR A 42 -0.37 2.82 3.58
CA TYR A 42 -0.69 2.86 4.99
C TYR A 42 -1.20 1.50 5.46
N VAL A 43 -1.04 1.26 6.75
CA VAL A 43 -1.67 0.13 7.45
C VAL A 43 -2.43 0.61 8.66
N ILE A 44 -3.53 -0.07 8.97
CA ILE A 44 -4.39 0.18 10.11
C ILE A 44 -4.76 -1.14 10.80
N ASN A 45 -4.84 -1.11 12.13
CA ASN A 45 -5.22 -2.28 12.92
C ASN A 45 -6.73 -2.52 12.79
N ALA A 46 -7.12 -3.72 12.38
CA ALA A 46 -8.53 -4.07 12.18
C ALA A 46 -9.33 -4.27 13.48
N GLY A 47 -8.64 -4.37 14.63
CA GLY A 47 -9.24 -4.45 15.96
C GLY A 47 -9.40 -3.10 16.67
N CYS A 48 -9.14 -1.97 16.00
CA CYS A 48 -9.34 -0.63 16.55
C CYS A 48 -10.83 -0.34 16.87
N VAL A 49 -11.09 0.74 17.61
CA VAL A 49 -12.46 1.25 17.79
C VAL A 49 -12.79 2.17 16.62
N THR A 50 -13.73 1.76 15.77
CA THR A 50 -14.03 2.45 14.50
C THR A 50 -14.94 3.68 14.64
N PRO A 51 -14.78 4.70 13.77
CA PRO A 51 -13.69 4.83 12.79
C PRO A 51 -12.38 5.20 13.50
N CYS A 52 -11.27 4.73 12.94
CA CYS A 52 -9.94 4.88 13.53
C CYS A 52 -8.92 5.37 12.49
N GLY A 53 -9.35 6.13 11.49
CA GLY A 53 -8.49 6.57 10.38
C GLY A 53 -7.18 7.22 10.84
N ASP A 54 -7.22 7.95 11.95
CA ASP A 54 -6.08 8.58 12.61
C ASP A 54 -5.03 7.61 13.18
N GLU A 55 -5.39 6.33 13.39
CA GLU A 55 -4.46 5.28 13.82
C GLU A 55 -3.66 4.66 12.66
N ALA A 56 -4.04 4.93 11.40
CA ALA A 56 -3.28 4.40 10.29
C ALA A 56 -1.90 5.05 10.19
N ARG A 57 -0.89 4.24 9.90
CA ARG A 57 0.50 4.70 9.76
C ARG A 57 1.03 4.40 8.37
N ARG A 58 1.85 5.31 7.84
CA ARG A 58 2.58 5.05 6.59
C ARG A 58 3.56 3.89 6.80
N VAL A 59 3.60 2.97 5.85
CA VAL A 59 4.54 1.83 5.86
C VAL A 59 5.80 2.16 5.06
N THR A 60 5.64 2.98 4.03
CA THR A 60 6.71 3.33 3.11
C THR A 60 7.48 4.58 3.54
N PRO A 61 8.76 4.70 3.12
CA PRO A 61 9.52 5.94 3.29
C PRO A 61 8.85 7.13 2.60
N PRO A 62 9.05 8.36 3.08
CA PRO A 62 8.60 9.55 2.36
C PRO A 62 9.31 9.67 1.00
N GLY A 63 8.62 10.22 0.01
CA GLY A 63 9.19 10.49 -1.31
C GLY A 63 8.16 11.16 -2.22
N ASP A 64 8.63 11.76 -3.32
CA ASP A 64 7.74 12.28 -4.36
C ASP A 64 7.33 11.15 -5.31
N VAL A 65 6.67 10.13 -4.75
CA VAL A 65 6.40 8.86 -5.43
C VAL A 65 4.96 8.38 -5.19
N HIS A 66 4.42 7.62 -6.12
CA HIS A 66 3.15 6.94 -6.02
C HIS A 66 3.32 5.45 -5.72
N GLU A 67 2.45 4.94 -4.84
CA GLU A 67 2.48 3.56 -4.37
C GLU A 67 1.06 2.98 -4.28
N PHE A 68 0.82 1.93 -5.03
CA PHE A 68 -0.53 1.46 -5.30
C PHE A 68 -0.69 -0.04 -5.05
N GLU A 69 -1.96 -0.44 -4.96
CA GLU A 69 -2.39 -1.84 -5.08
C GLU A 69 -1.66 -2.80 -4.12
N PRO A 70 -1.71 -2.56 -2.80
CA PRO A 70 -1.07 -3.44 -1.84
C PRO A 70 -1.68 -4.84 -1.90
N ALA A 71 -0.83 -5.86 -1.79
CA ALA A 71 -1.21 -7.26 -1.69
C ALA A 71 -0.39 -7.98 -0.63
N TRP A 72 -1.07 -8.61 0.33
CA TRP A 72 -0.41 -9.33 1.40
C TRP A 72 0.09 -10.70 0.96
N SER A 73 1.28 -11.08 1.44
CA SER A 73 1.75 -12.46 1.35
C SER A 73 0.88 -13.39 2.20
N PRO A 74 0.77 -14.70 1.85
CA PRO A 74 -0.09 -15.65 2.55
C PRO A 74 0.25 -15.85 4.03
N ASP A 75 1.48 -15.55 4.42
CA ASP A 75 2.02 -15.64 5.79
C ASP A 75 1.89 -14.34 6.59
N SER A 76 1.26 -13.29 6.03
CA SER A 76 1.17 -11.95 6.61
C SER A 76 2.51 -11.25 6.88
N GLU A 77 3.64 -11.74 6.35
CA GLU A 77 4.95 -11.14 6.62
C GLU A 77 5.34 -10.01 5.65
N TRP A 78 4.70 -9.94 4.49
CA TRP A 78 5.05 -9.02 3.42
C TRP A 78 3.82 -8.36 2.80
N ILE A 79 4.04 -7.15 2.29
CA ILE A 79 3.11 -6.42 1.43
C ILE A 79 3.84 -6.18 0.11
N ALA A 80 3.32 -6.74 -0.97
CA ALA A 80 3.71 -6.39 -2.33
C ALA A 80 2.92 -5.18 -2.82
N PHE A 81 3.52 -4.34 -3.64
CA PHE A 81 2.88 -3.14 -4.18
C PHE A 81 3.59 -2.63 -5.42
N SER A 82 2.91 -1.82 -6.23
CA SER A 82 3.51 -1.15 -7.37
C SER A 82 4.03 0.23 -6.97
N SER A 83 5.23 0.61 -7.42
CA SER A 83 5.81 1.91 -7.16
C SER A 83 6.80 2.32 -8.24
N HIS A 84 6.90 3.61 -8.52
CA HIS A 84 7.92 4.18 -9.41
C HIS A 84 9.07 4.84 -8.62
N ARG A 85 9.44 4.30 -7.45
CA ARG A 85 10.41 4.97 -6.55
C ARG A 85 11.87 4.90 -7.00
N ASP A 86 12.23 3.85 -7.72
CA ASP A 86 13.60 3.60 -8.17
C ASP A 86 13.66 3.66 -9.70
N LEU A 87 13.09 4.73 -10.26
CA LEU A 87 13.08 4.99 -11.71
C LEU A 87 14.48 4.83 -12.29
N GLU A 88 14.60 4.04 -13.36
CA GLU A 88 15.83 4.01 -14.14
C GLU A 88 16.01 5.33 -14.91
N ASN A 89 14.90 5.93 -15.35
CA ASN A 89 14.88 7.22 -16.03
C ASN A 89 14.07 8.27 -15.24
N PRO A 90 14.71 9.27 -14.63
CA PRO A 90 14.03 10.29 -13.84
C PRO A 90 13.14 11.23 -14.66
N ASP A 91 13.22 11.20 -15.99
CA ASP A 91 12.30 11.94 -16.86
C ASP A 91 10.97 11.18 -17.09
N ASP A 92 10.90 9.90 -16.73
CA ASP A 92 9.69 9.07 -16.83
C ASP A 92 8.94 9.05 -15.50
N ILE A 93 8.56 10.23 -15.00
CA ILE A 93 7.88 10.35 -13.69
C ILE A 93 6.42 9.89 -13.72
N LEU A 94 5.87 9.58 -14.89
CA LEU A 94 4.46 9.21 -15.06
C LEU A 94 4.27 7.71 -15.36
N PHE A 95 5.33 6.99 -15.71
CA PHE A 95 5.33 5.57 -16.10
C PHE A 95 6.61 4.90 -15.57
N ASP A 96 6.75 3.57 -15.64
CA ASP A 96 7.83 2.76 -15.03
C ASP A 96 7.53 2.36 -13.57
N PHE A 97 6.29 1.92 -13.32
CA PHE A 97 5.96 1.24 -12.07
C PHE A 97 6.62 -0.14 -12.01
N GLU A 98 7.23 -0.45 -10.88
CA GLU A 98 7.85 -1.74 -10.60
C GLU A 98 7.21 -2.36 -9.36
N ILE A 99 7.32 -3.68 -9.21
CA ILE A 99 6.85 -4.39 -8.03
C ILE A 99 7.91 -4.34 -6.94
N PHE A 100 7.47 -3.90 -5.76
CA PHE A 100 8.23 -3.91 -4.53
C PHE A 100 7.54 -4.79 -3.50
N ILE A 101 8.32 -5.24 -2.53
CA ILE A 101 7.83 -5.82 -1.28
C ILE A 101 8.38 -5.03 -0.09
N ILE A 102 7.60 -4.95 0.99
CA ILE A 102 8.00 -4.34 2.26
C ILE A 102 7.36 -5.11 3.41
N ARG A 103 8.04 -5.15 4.56
CA ARG A 103 7.41 -5.67 5.78
C ARG A 103 6.38 -4.67 6.30
N PRO A 104 5.32 -5.12 7.00
CA PRO A 104 4.28 -4.23 7.51
C PRO A 104 4.83 -3.13 8.41
N ASP A 105 5.91 -3.38 9.15
CA ASP A 105 6.58 -2.39 10.01
C ASP A 105 7.42 -1.34 9.25
N GLY A 106 7.49 -1.45 7.92
CA GLY A 106 8.23 -0.55 7.03
C GLY A 106 9.69 -0.97 6.79
N SER A 107 10.13 -2.10 7.34
CA SER A 107 11.47 -2.63 7.11
C SER A 107 11.57 -3.49 5.84
N ASP A 108 12.81 -3.80 5.45
CA ASP A 108 13.16 -4.74 4.36
C ASP A 108 12.53 -4.44 2.98
N LEU A 109 12.29 -3.15 2.70
CA LEU A 109 11.89 -2.70 1.37
C LEU A 109 12.83 -3.27 0.29
N THR A 110 12.25 -4.00 -0.66
CA THR A 110 12.98 -4.68 -1.73
C THR A 110 12.25 -4.54 -3.06
N GLN A 111 12.95 -4.13 -4.11
CA GLN A 111 12.46 -4.16 -5.49
C GLN A 111 12.56 -5.58 -6.06
N ILE A 112 11.47 -6.08 -6.66
CA ILE A 112 11.36 -7.43 -7.24
C ILE A 112 11.57 -7.41 -8.75
N THR A 113 10.90 -6.51 -9.45
CA THR A 113 10.98 -6.38 -10.90
C THR A 113 11.89 -5.22 -11.30
N ARG A 114 12.50 -5.35 -12.48
CA ARG A 114 13.30 -4.31 -13.15
C ARG A 114 13.07 -4.46 -14.63
N SER A 115 12.00 -3.86 -15.09
CA SER A 115 11.66 -3.76 -16.49
C SER A 115 12.09 -2.38 -17.01
N SER A 116 12.04 -2.18 -18.33
CA SER A 116 12.42 -0.89 -18.92
C SER A 116 11.28 -0.43 -19.81
N ASN A 117 10.72 0.75 -19.52
CA ASN A 117 9.60 1.35 -20.27
C ASN A 117 8.33 0.47 -20.24
N THR A 118 8.09 -0.26 -19.15
CA THR A 118 6.86 -1.02 -18.94
C THR A 118 6.41 -0.89 -17.49
N ASP A 119 5.09 -0.89 -17.27
CA ASP A 119 4.52 -0.86 -15.93
C ASP A 119 4.21 -2.27 -15.44
N ASP A 120 4.80 -2.65 -14.32
CA ASP A 120 4.38 -3.79 -13.52
C ASP A 120 3.42 -3.31 -12.41
N LEU A 121 2.16 -3.75 -12.51
CA LEU A 121 1.05 -3.31 -11.65
C LEU A 121 0.30 -4.50 -11.05
N ALA A 122 -0.55 -4.21 -10.06
CA ALA A 122 -1.47 -5.12 -9.41
C ALA A 122 -0.80 -6.45 -8.98
N PRO A 123 0.25 -6.38 -8.13
CA PRO A 123 0.90 -7.59 -7.65
C PRO A 123 -0.08 -8.47 -6.90
N ALA A 124 0.13 -9.79 -6.99
CA ALA A 124 -0.62 -10.77 -6.23
C ALA A 124 0.33 -11.89 -5.78
N TRP A 125 0.04 -12.47 -4.62
CA TRP A 125 0.78 -13.61 -4.11
C TRP A 125 0.10 -14.92 -4.50
N GLY A 126 0.91 -15.92 -4.85
CA GLY A 126 0.47 -17.29 -5.06
C GLY A 126 0.64 -18.16 -3.80
N PRO A 127 -0.09 -19.28 -3.71
CA PRO A 127 0.08 -20.28 -2.65
C PRO A 127 1.38 -21.10 -2.78
#